data_AF-A0A6I1VUI2-F1
#
_entry.id   AF-A0A6I1VUI2-F1
#
_cell.length_a   1.000
_cell.length_b   1.000
_cell.length_c   1.000
_cell.angle_alpha   90.00
_cell.angle_beta   90.00
_cell.angle_gamma   90.00
#
_symmetry.space_group_name_H-M   'P 1'
#
loop_
_entity.id
_entity.type
_entity.pdbx_description
1 polymer ?
#
loop_
_entity_poly.entity_id
_entity_poly.type
_entity_poly.pdbx_seq_one_letter_code
_entity_poly.pdbx_strand_id
1 'polypeptide(L)'
;MILRKLNLAPRSALCFGFFCLMIIALGIIALKQTSSLKDSESFVETNVVPSISILGIIDREFVSIRGSNARLRNPVEPASRKTQALEELNKARVNIQNSLTNLQPLIVTPIGKQKIDELSKSLASYQT
;
A
#
# COMPACT_ATOMS: atom_id res chain seq x y z
N MET A 1 59.51 7.18 5.87
CA MET A 1 59.84 6.49 4.59
C MET A 1 59.77 4.96 4.73
N ILE A 2 58.63 4.40 5.12
CA ILE A 2 58.46 2.94 5.22
C ILE A 2 58.16 2.32 3.84
N LEU A 3 57.37 3.01 3.00
CA LEU A 3 57.06 2.54 1.64
C LEU A 3 58.26 2.55 0.68
N ARG A 4 59.29 3.38 0.94
CA ARG A 4 60.51 3.45 0.10
C ARG A 4 61.49 2.29 0.36
N LYS A 5 61.30 1.55 1.46
CA LYS A 5 62.16 0.42 1.87
C LYS A 5 61.63 -0.94 1.41
N LEU A 6 60.44 -0.98 0.80
CA LEU A 6 59.77 -2.21 0.36
C LEU A 6 60.14 -2.56 -1.09
N ASN A 7 60.44 -3.83 -1.37
CA ASN A 7 60.67 -4.34 -2.72
C ASN A 7 59.43 -4.16 -3.62
N LEU A 8 59.61 -4.25 -4.94
CA LEU A 8 58.54 -4.02 -5.93
C LEU A 8 57.33 -4.95 -5.74
N ALA A 9 57.59 -6.23 -5.42
CA ALA A 9 56.57 -7.25 -5.21
C ALA A 9 55.66 -7.03 -3.97
N PRO A 10 56.17 -6.78 -2.75
CA PRO A 10 55.31 -6.49 -1.60
C PRO A 10 54.54 -5.16 -1.75
N ARG A 11 55.05 -4.19 -2.52
CA ARG A 11 54.35 -2.93 -2.78
C ARG A 11 53.11 -3.12 -3.65
N SER A 12 53.18 -3.91 -4.72
CA SER A 12 52.03 -4.20 -5.58
C SER A 12 50.99 -5.07 -4.88
N ALA A 13 51.42 -6.04 -4.06
CA ALA A 13 50.54 -6.87 -3.25
C ALA A 13 49.70 -6.05 -2.25
N LEU A 14 50.30 -5.01 -1.63
CA LEU A 14 49.59 -4.15 -0.69
C LEU A 14 48.52 -3.28 -1.37
N CYS A 15 48.83 -2.72 -2.54
CA CYS A 15 47.84 -1.99 -3.33
C CYS A 15 46.70 -2.90 -3.79
N PHE A 16 47.02 -4.11 -4.30
CA PHE A 16 46.01 -5.06 -4.75
C PHE A 16 45.13 -5.55 -3.60
N GLY A 17 45.72 -5.89 -2.45
CA GLY A 17 44.98 -6.27 -1.25
C GLY A 17 44.03 -5.17 -0.76
N PHE A 18 44.45 -3.90 -0.82
CA PHE A 18 43.59 -2.77 -0.51
C PHE A 18 42.38 -2.68 -1.46
N PHE A 19 42.58 -2.86 -2.77
CA PHE A 19 41.48 -2.92 -3.73
C PHE A 19 40.51 -4.08 -3.45
N CYS A 20 41.04 -5.27 -3.16
CA CYS A 20 40.19 -6.41 -2.77
C CYS A 20 39.36 -6.09 -1.52
N LEU A 21 39.95 -5.48 -0.49
CA LEU A 21 39.20 -5.03 0.69
C LEU A 21 38.11 -4.03 0.34
N MET A 22 38.38 -3.09 -0.57
CA MET A 22 37.39 -2.12 -1.01
C MET A 22 36.22 -2.79 -1.74
N ILE A 23 36.50 -3.77 -2.61
CA ILE A 23 35.47 -4.55 -3.33
C ILE A 23 34.62 -5.35 -2.35
N ILE A 24 35.23 -6.00 -1.35
CA ILE A 24 34.52 -6.75 -0.31
C ILE A 24 33.61 -5.81 0.49
N ALA A 25 34.12 -4.64 0.90
CA ALA A 25 33.34 -3.65 1.62
C ALA A 25 32.14 -3.18 0.80
N LEU A 26 32.33 -2.91 -0.49
CA LEU A 26 31.25 -2.54 -1.41
C LEU A 26 30.21 -3.65 -1.55
N GLY A 27 30.65 -4.91 -1.66
CA GLY A 27 29.78 -6.07 -1.70
C GLY A 27 28.91 -6.21 -0.45
N ILE A 28 29.48 -6.00 0.74
CA ILE A 28 28.73 -6.02 2.00
C ILE A 28 27.67 -4.91 2.03
N ILE A 29 28.03 -3.69 1.60
CA ILE A 29 27.09 -2.56 1.53
C ILE A 29 25.95 -2.88 0.56
N ALA A 30 26.28 -3.40 -0.63
CA ALA A 30 25.29 -3.78 -1.63
C ALA A 30 24.32 -4.84 -1.10
N LEU A 31 24.82 -5.89 -0.43
CA LEU A 31 23.96 -6.92 0.18
C LEU A 31 23.00 -6.34 1.23
N LYS A 32 23.46 -5.43 2.08
CA LYS A 32 22.60 -4.74 3.06
C LYS A 32 21.52 -3.89 2.37
N GLN A 33 21.88 -3.21 1.30
CA GLN A 33 20.96 -2.34 0.56
C GLN A 33 19.89 -3.14 -0.17
N THR A 34 20.27 -4.25 -0.80
CA THR A 34 19.32 -5.19 -1.43
C THR A 34 18.34 -5.78 -0.42
N SER A 35 18.80 -6.09 0.81
CA SER A 35 17.89 -6.57 1.87
C SER A 35 16.83 -5.53 2.21
N SER A 36 17.23 -4.28 2.43
CA SER A 36 16.29 -3.19 2.74
C SER A 36 15.33 -2.91 1.58
N LEU A 37 15.80 -3.05 0.34
CA LEU A 37 14.96 -2.90 -0.84
C LEU A 37 13.90 -4.01 -0.90
N LYS A 38 14.28 -5.25 -0.62
CA LYS A 38 13.37 -6.39 -0.59
C LYS A 38 12.29 -6.26 0.49
N ASP A 39 12.64 -5.74 1.66
CA ASP A 39 11.65 -5.47 2.73
C ASP A 39 10.63 -4.41 2.28
N SER A 40 11.11 -3.37 1.59
CA SER A 40 10.26 -2.30 1.05
C SER A 40 9.36 -2.79 -0.09
N GLU A 41 9.90 -3.61 -0.99
CA GLU A 41 9.15 -4.26 -2.08
C GLU A 41 8.05 -5.15 -1.53
N SER A 42 8.38 -6.02 -0.56
CA SER A 42 7.43 -6.89 0.10
C SER A 42 6.31 -6.09 0.77
N PHE A 43 6.64 -4.99 1.46
CA PHE A 43 5.64 -4.11 2.06
C PHE A 43 4.68 -3.53 1.00
N VAL A 44 5.21 -3.06 -0.13
CA VAL A 44 4.40 -2.49 -1.21
C VAL A 44 3.48 -3.55 -1.84
N GLU A 45 4.02 -4.74 -2.13
CA GLU A 45 3.28 -5.83 -2.77
C GLU A 45 2.16 -6.37 -1.86
N THR A 46 2.46 -6.58 -0.58
CA THR A 46 1.52 -7.28 0.33
C THR A 46 0.54 -6.34 1.01
N ASN A 47 0.87 -5.06 1.19
CA ASN A 47 0.02 -4.11 1.91
C ASN A 47 -0.49 -3.00 0.99
N VAL A 48 0.40 -2.28 0.30
CA VAL A 48 0.05 -1.04 -0.41
C VAL A 48 -0.80 -1.31 -1.66
N VAL A 49 -0.34 -2.18 -2.56
CA VAL A 49 -1.04 -2.47 -3.81
C VAL A 49 -2.44 -3.04 -3.57
N PRO A 50 -2.64 -4.04 -2.69
CA PRO A 50 -3.96 -4.55 -2.37
C PRO A 50 -4.86 -3.49 -1.71
N SER A 51 -4.29 -2.66 -0.83
CA SER A 51 -5.05 -1.58 -0.18
C SER A 51 -5.61 -0.57 -1.18
N ILE A 52 -4.80 -0.14 -2.16
CA ILE A 52 -5.25 0.79 -3.21
C ILE A 52 -6.36 0.16 -4.05
N SER A 53 -6.23 -1.13 -4.39
CA SER A 53 -7.26 -1.86 -5.13
C SER A 53 -8.59 -1.88 -4.39
N ILE A 54 -8.59 -2.22 -3.09
CA ILE A 54 -9.80 -2.26 -2.26
C ILE A 54 -10.39 -0.87 -2.06
N LEU A 55 -9.57 0.15 -1.85
CA LEU A 55 -10.02 1.55 -1.78
C LEU A 55 -10.72 1.97 -3.08
N GLY A 56 -10.21 1.54 -4.25
CA GLY A 56 -10.86 1.78 -5.53
C GLY A 56 -12.23 1.09 -5.67
N ILE A 57 -12.41 -0.08 -5.05
CA ILE A 57 -13.72 -0.75 -4.97
C ILE A 57 -14.68 0.07 -4.10
N ILE A 58 -14.23 0.52 -2.93
CA ILE A 58 -15.03 1.35 -2.01
C ILE A 58 -15.49 2.65 -2.69
N ASP A 59 -14.60 3.34 -3.42
CA ASP A 59 -14.96 4.57 -4.14
C ASP A 59 -16.04 4.33 -5.20
N ARG A 60 -15.95 3.23 -5.96
CA ARG A 60 -16.98 2.83 -6.92
C ARG A 60 -18.32 2.56 -6.25
N GLU A 61 -18.33 1.91 -5.09
CA GLU A 61 -19.57 1.69 -4.33
C GLU A 61 -20.18 3.00 -3.81
N PHE A 62 -19.37 3.98 -3.42
CA PHE A 62 -19.88 5.33 -3.09
C PHE A 62 -20.47 6.05 -4.30
N VAL A 63 -19.88 5.90 -5.49
CA VAL A 63 -20.48 6.39 -6.75
C VAL A 63 -21.81 5.69 -7.03
N SER A 64 -21.87 4.36 -6.83
CA SER A 64 -23.09 3.57 -6.97
C SER A 64 -24.21 4.07 -6.05
N ILE A 65 -23.92 4.28 -4.76
CA ILE A 65 -24.87 4.85 -3.79
C ILE A 65 -25.39 6.22 -4.26
N ARG A 66 -24.52 7.11 -4.73
CA ARG A 66 -24.92 8.43 -5.25
C ARG A 66 -25.86 8.29 -6.45
N GLY A 67 -25.54 7.39 -7.38
CA GLY A 67 -26.38 7.09 -8.54
C GLY A 67 -27.75 6.53 -8.18
N SER A 68 -27.80 5.53 -7.29
CA SER A 68 -29.05 4.94 -6.81
C SER A 68 -29.92 5.95 -6.05
N ASN A 69 -29.31 6.79 -5.21
CA ASN A 69 -30.01 7.88 -4.54
C ASN A 69 -30.61 8.90 -5.52
N ALA A 70 -29.89 9.26 -6.59
CA ALA A 70 -30.41 10.14 -7.62
C ALA A 70 -31.64 9.54 -8.32
N ARG A 71 -31.61 8.24 -8.63
CA ARG A 71 -32.75 7.51 -9.21
C ARG A 71 -33.95 7.43 -8.27
N LEU A 72 -33.72 7.17 -6.98
CA LEU A 72 -34.79 7.15 -5.98
C LEU A 72 -35.51 8.50 -5.85
N ARG A 73 -34.76 9.60 -5.96
CA ARG A 73 -35.30 10.97 -5.86
C ARG A 73 -35.89 11.50 -7.16
N ASN A 74 -35.70 10.81 -8.29
CA ASN A 74 -36.22 11.24 -9.57
C ASN A 74 -37.74 10.96 -9.65
N PRO A 75 -38.61 11.98 -9.81
CA PRO A 75 -40.05 11.78 -9.90
C PRO A 75 -40.47 11.03 -11.17
N VAL A 76 -39.67 11.08 -12.25
CA VAL A 76 -39.99 10.47 -13.55
C VAL A 76 -39.66 8.98 -13.61
N GLU A 77 -38.87 8.46 -12.67
CA GLU A 77 -38.46 7.05 -12.67
C GLU A 77 -39.64 6.10 -12.39
N PRO A 78 -39.82 5.02 -13.18
CA PRO A 78 -40.81 3.98 -12.91
C PRO A 78 -40.61 3.33 -11.54
N ALA A 79 -41.71 2.86 -10.93
CA ALA A 79 -41.68 2.21 -9.62
C ALA A 79 -40.70 1.01 -9.57
N SER A 80 -40.65 0.20 -10.62
CA SER A 80 -39.71 -0.93 -10.73
C SER A 80 -38.24 -0.50 -10.66
N ARG A 81 -37.88 0.61 -11.31
CA ARG A 81 -36.51 1.14 -11.31
C ARG A 81 -36.13 1.73 -9.96
N LYS A 82 -37.09 2.31 -9.23
CA LYS A 82 -36.91 2.75 -7.84
C LYS A 82 -36.67 1.58 -6.89
N THR A 83 -37.45 0.49 -7.02
CA THR A 83 -37.22 -0.74 -6.23
C THR A 83 -35.82 -1.30 -6.48
N GLN A 84 -35.40 -1.38 -7.74
CA GLN A 84 -34.05 -1.84 -8.08
C GLN A 84 -32.95 -0.90 -7.54
N ALA A 85 -33.15 0.41 -7.60
CA ALA A 85 -32.20 1.37 -7.02
C ALA A 85 -32.07 1.22 -5.50
N LEU A 86 -33.16 0.87 -4.80
CA LEU A 86 -33.13 0.57 -3.36
C LEU A 86 -32.30 -0.69 -3.07
N GLU A 87 -32.48 -1.75 -3.87
CA GLU A 87 -31.70 -2.98 -3.76
C GLU A 87 -30.20 -2.75 -4.03
N GLU A 88 -29.88 -2.03 -5.12
CA GLU A 88 -28.51 -1.64 -5.47
C GLU A 88 -27.84 -0.84 -4.35
N LEU A 89 -28.59 0.07 -3.72
CA LEU A 89 -28.11 0.89 -2.61
C LEU A 89 -27.84 0.07 -1.34
N ASN A 90 -28.72 -0.88 -1.01
CA ASN A 90 -28.50 -1.79 0.13
C ASN A 90 -27.30 -2.71 -0.12
N LYS A 91 -27.17 -3.23 -1.35
CA LYS A 91 -26.02 -4.05 -1.75
C LYS A 91 -24.70 -3.27 -1.67
N ALA A 92 -24.68 -2.03 -2.17
CA ALA A 92 -23.49 -1.18 -2.12
C ALA A 92 -23.03 -0.91 -0.68
N ARG A 93 -23.96 -0.71 0.25
CA ARG A 93 -23.65 -0.55 1.68
C ARG A 93 -22.98 -1.79 2.29
N VAL A 94 -23.53 -2.97 2.00
CA VAL A 94 -22.94 -4.25 2.46
C VAL A 94 -21.55 -4.46 1.84
N ASN A 95 -21.40 -4.16 0.55
CA ASN A 95 -20.11 -4.26 -0.13
C ASN A 95 -19.05 -3.34 0.48
N ILE A 96 -19.38 -2.08 0.78
CA ILE A 96 -18.47 -1.15 1.46
C ILE A 96 -18.03 -1.72 2.81
N GLN A 97 -18.96 -2.26 3.61
CA GLN A 97 -18.62 -2.84 4.91
C GLN A 97 -17.67 -4.04 4.76
N ASN A 98 -17.92 -4.93 3.80
CA ASN A 98 -17.06 -6.08 3.53
C ASN A 98 -15.67 -5.66 3.05
N SER A 99 -15.61 -4.68 2.12
CA SER A 99 -14.35 -4.13 1.64
C SER A 99 -13.56 -3.44 2.74
N LEU A 100 -14.22 -2.75 3.67
CA LEU A 100 -13.57 -2.12 4.82
C LEU A 100 -12.96 -3.17 5.77
N THR A 101 -13.68 -4.26 6.04
CA THR A 101 -13.15 -5.40 6.82
C THR A 101 -11.92 -6.01 6.16
N ASN A 102 -11.93 -6.14 4.83
CA ASN A 102 -10.79 -6.67 4.07
C ASN A 102 -9.62 -5.69 3.98
N LEU A 103 -9.88 -4.39 4.04
CA LEU A 103 -8.85 -3.33 4.04
C LEU A 103 -8.12 -3.25 5.38
N GLN A 104 -8.84 -3.40 6.50
CA GLN A 104 -8.28 -3.25 7.84
C GLN A 104 -6.97 -4.01 8.12
N PRO A 105 -6.81 -5.31 7.76
CA PRO A 105 -5.56 -6.03 8.00
C PRO A 105 -4.39 -5.55 7.14
N LEU A 106 -4.65 -4.90 5.99
CA LEU A 106 -3.61 -4.40 5.07
C LEU A 106 -3.04 -3.05 5.52
N ILE A 107 -3.73 -2.33 6.40
CA ILE A 107 -3.32 -1.03 6.90
C ILE A 107 -2.52 -1.19 8.20
N VAL A 108 -1.20 -1.30 8.06
CA VAL A 108 -0.29 -1.55 9.19
C VAL A 108 0.33 -0.27 9.78
N THR A 109 0.24 0.87 9.09
CA THR A 109 0.84 2.12 9.54
C THR A 109 0.01 2.79 10.65
N PRO A 110 0.62 3.50 11.63
CA PRO A 110 -0.12 4.14 12.71
C PRO A 110 -1.14 5.17 12.20
N ILE A 111 -0.73 6.01 11.24
CA ILE A 111 -1.59 7.02 10.63
C ILE A 111 -2.73 6.36 9.84
N GLY A 112 -2.42 5.29 9.09
CA GLY A 112 -3.43 4.55 8.34
C GLY A 112 -4.51 3.97 9.25
N LYS A 113 -4.11 3.36 10.38
CA LYS A 113 -5.05 2.82 11.38
C LYS A 113 -5.95 3.92 11.94
N GLN A 114 -5.37 5.06 12.32
CA GLN A 114 -6.14 6.22 12.78
C GLN A 114 -7.17 6.68 11.74
N LYS A 115 -6.81 6.70 10.46
CA LYS A 115 -7.73 7.11 9.38
C LYS A 115 -8.83 6.10 9.09
N ILE A 116 -8.54 4.80 9.19
CA ILE A 116 -9.56 3.74 9.11
C ILE A 116 -10.55 3.84 10.28
N ASP A 117 -10.06 4.14 11.48
CA ASP A 117 -10.91 4.31 12.66
C ASP A 117 -11.82 5.54 12.53
N GLU A 118 -11.28 6.65 12.02
CA GLU A 118 -12.04 7.87 11.69
C GLU A 118 -13.13 7.58 10.66
N LEU A 119 -12.79 6.88 9.58
CA LEU A 119 -13.73 6.47 8.54
C LEU A 119 -14.83 5.56 9.10
N SER A 120 -14.48 4.57 9.93
CA SER A 120 -15.42 3.63 10.54
C SER A 120 -16.43 4.35 11.45
N LYS A 121 -15.96 5.32 12.25
CA LYS A 121 -16.83 6.17 13.07
C LYS A 121 -17.76 7.02 12.22
N SER A 122 -17.24 7.62 11.15
CA SER A 122 -18.07 8.41 10.22
C SER A 122 -19.13 7.53 9.55
N LEU A 123 -18.78 6.34 9.09
CA LEU A 123 -19.73 5.41 8.47
C LEU A 123 -20.85 5.00 9.45
N ALA A 124 -20.50 4.70 10.71
CA ALA A 124 -21.47 4.37 11.74
C ALA A 124 -22.46 5.52 11.99
N SER A 125 -21.99 6.78 11.98
CA SER A 125 -22.86 7.95 12.17
C SER A 125 -23.88 8.16 11.04
N TYR A 126 -23.59 7.69 9.81
CA TYR A 126 -24.50 7.77 8.68
C TYR A 126 -25.56 6.64 8.64
N GLN A 127 -25.42 5.61 9.47
CA GLN A 127 -26.34 4.47 9.53
C GLN A 127 -27.45 4.64 10.58
N THR A 128 -27.23 5.49 11.59
CA THR A 128 -28.25 6.01 12.53
C THR A 128 -29.03 7.16 11.94
#